data_AF-A0A140NR79-F1
#
_entry.id   AF-A0A140NR79-F1
#
_cell.length_a   1.000
_cell.length_b   1.000
_cell.length_c   1.000
_cell.angle_alpha   90.00
_cell.angle_beta   90.00
_cell.angle_gamma   90.00
#
_symmetry.space_group_name_H-M   'P 1'
#
loop_
_entity.id
_entity.type
_entity.pdbx_description
1 polymer ?
#
loop_
_entity_poly.entity_id
_entity_poly.type
_entity_poly.pdbx_seq_one_letter_code
_entity_poly.pdbx_strand_id
1 'polypeptide(L)'
;MEDKTGGAAFPASGHPDMQFVAQEGMSLRDYFAAKAMQGDWASQGEDCGYYPPLCSDELLLSAAELYYRMADAMLKAREEYEI
;
A
#
# COMPACT_ATOMS: atom_id res chain seq x y z
N MET A 1 -17.98 -1.92 10.95
CA MET A 1 -16.88 -1.22 10.25
C MET A 1 -16.38 -2.20 9.21
N GLU A 2 -16.55 -1.91 7.93
CA GLU A 2 -15.93 -2.72 6.87
C GLU A 2 -14.41 -2.69 7.05
N ASP A 3 -13.79 -3.85 6.94
CA ASP A 3 -12.34 -3.97 6.97
C ASP A 3 -11.76 -3.36 5.68
N LYS A 4 -11.22 -2.14 5.79
CA LYS A 4 -10.63 -1.39 4.67
C LYS A 4 -9.19 -1.80 4.37
N THR A 5 -8.63 -2.74 5.13
CA THR A 5 -7.21 -3.09 5.04
C THR A 5 -6.92 -4.07 3.89
N GLY A 6 -7.97 -4.73 3.38
CA GLY A 6 -7.86 -5.76 2.34
C GLY A 6 -7.27 -7.08 2.83
N GLY A 7 -7.08 -7.24 4.15
CA GLY A 7 -6.44 -8.39 4.79
C GLY A 7 -4.92 -8.26 4.89
N ALA A 8 -4.24 -9.37 5.22
CA ALA A 8 -2.78 -9.42 5.25
C ALA A 8 -2.18 -9.33 3.83
N ALA A 9 -1.09 -8.58 3.64
CA ALA A 9 -0.42 -8.47 2.35
C ALA A 9 0.15 -9.80 1.84
N PHE A 10 0.62 -10.64 2.77
CA PHE A 10 1.16 -11.97 2.52
C PHE A 10 0.36 -12.98 3.35
N PRO A 11 -0.83 -13.39 2.89
CA PRO A 11 -1.66 -14.31 3.64
C PRO A 11 -0.95 -15.66 3.74
N ALA A 12 -0.65 -16.09 4.97
CA ALA A 12 -0.21 -17.46 5.20
C ALA A 12 -1.41 -18.39 5.02
N SER A 13 -1.40 -19.21 3.98
CA SER A 13 -2.25 -20.40 3.98
C SER A 13 -1.65 -21.36 5.01
N GLY A 14 -2.38 -21.63 6.09
CA GLY A 14 -1.97 -22.67 7.03
C GLY A 14 -1.74 -23.96 6.24
N HIS A 15 -0.52 -24.49 6.29
CA HIS A 15 -0.29 -25.88 5.91
C HIS A 15 -1.27 -26.72 6.77
N PRO A 16 -1.85 -27.83 6.27
CA PRO A 16 -2.88 -28.57 6.99
C PRO A 16 -2.54 -28.95 8.46
N ASP A 17 -1.24 -29.01 8.79
CA ASP A 17 -0.72 -29.33 10.13
C ASP A 17 -0.06 -28.13 10.85
N MET A 18 -0.16 -26.93 10.29
CA MET A 18 0.39 -25.70 10.86
C MET A 18 -0.75 -24.77 11.26
N GLN A 19 -0.74 -24.37 12.53
CA GLN A 19 -1.69 -23.44 13.10
C GLN A 19 -1.74 -22.15 12.25
N PHE A 20 -2.94 -21.66 11.96
CA PHE A 20 -3.12 -20.32 11.40
C PHE A 20 -2.53 -19.30 12.39
N VAL A 21 -1.28 -18.92 12.17
CA VAL A 21 -0.69 -17.77 12.83
C VAL A 21 -1.10 -16.58 11.98
N ALA A 22 -2.07 -15.81 12.46
CA ALA A 22 -2.28 -14.46 11.96
C ALA A 22 -0.96 -13.72 12.19
N GLN A 23 -0.12 -13.63 11.16
CA GLN A 23 1.13 -12.90 11.28
C GLN A 23 0.77 -11.43 11.47
N GLU A 24 1.37 -10.80 12.49
CA GLU A 24 1.34 -9.35 12.71
C GLU A 24 2.17 -8.62 11.63
N GLY A 25 1.84 -8.89 10.36
CA GLY A 25 2.47 -8.29 9.20
C GLY A 25 1.74 -7.03 8.73
N MET A 26 2.15 -6.52 7.57
CA MET A 26 1.50 -5.38 6.93
C MET A 26 0.14 -5.76 6.33
N SER A 27 -0.80 -4.81 6.33
CA SER A 27 -2.01 -4.98 5.56
C SER A 27 -1.74 -4.90 4.06
N LEU A 28 -2.64 -5.46 3.25
CA LEU A 28 -2.57 -5.37 1.80
C LEU A 28 -2.62 -3.91 1.33
N ARG A 29 -3.41 -3.07 2.02
CA ARG A 29 -3.45 -1.62 1.82
C ARG A 29 -2.08 -0.97 2.02
N ASP A 30 -1.40 -1.26 3.13
CA ASP A 30 -0.06 -0.71 3.42
C ASP A 30 0.96 -1.17 2.37
N TYR A 31 0.84 -2.43 1.91
CA TYR A 31 1.70 -2.97 0.87
C TYR A 31 1.51 -2.24 -0.47
N PHE A 32 0.28 -2.03 -0.93
CA PHE A 32 0.01 -1.28 -2.16
C PHE A 32 0.48 0.17 -2.06
N ALA A 33 0.26 0.84 -0.92
CA ALA A 33 0.75 2.20 -0.72
C ALA A 33 2.29 2.25 -0.78
N ALA A 34 2.97 1.31 -0.12
CA ALA A 34 4.43 1.20 -0.17
C ALA A 34 4.95 0.94 -1.60
N LYS A 35 4.24 0.14 -2.41
CA LYS A 35 4.58 -0.10 -3.82
C LYS A 35 4.43 1.15 -4.68
N ALA A 36 3.33 1.90 -4.51
CA ALA A 36 3.13 3.17 -5.20
C ALA A 36 4.24 4.18 -4.83
N MET A 37 4.52 4.33 -3.53
CA MET A 37 5.61 5.19 -3.02
C MET A 37 6.96 4.82 -3.62
N GLN A 38 7.32 3.52 -3.61
CA GLN A 38 8.60 3.05 -4.13
C GLN A 38 8.78 3.40 -5.61
N GLY A 39 7.74 3.20 -6.42
CA GLY A 39 7.78 3.52 -7.85
C GLY A 39 7.90 5.03 -8.09
N ASP A 40 7.13 5.83 -7.38
CA ASP A 40 7.13 7.29 -7.51
C ASP A 40 8.50 7.88 -7.14
N TRP A 41 9.06 7.47 -5.99
CA TRP A 41 10.36 7.97 -5.54
C TRP A 41 11.53 7.50 -6.41
N ALA A 42 11.42 6.33 -7.03
CA ALA A 42 12.42 5.85 -7.99
C ALA A 42 12.34 6.57 -9.35
N SER A 43 11.19 7.18 -9.68
CA SER A 43 10.91 7.82 -10.97
C SER A 43 11.12 9.34 -10.95
N GLN A 44 11.75 9.88 -9.90
CA GLN A 44 11.99 11.33 -9.77
C GLN A 44 12.71 11.89 -11.01
N GLY A 45 12.19 13.00 -11.51
CA GLY A 45 12.60 13.58 -12.79
C GLY A 45 11.84 14.87 -13.09
N GLU A 46 12.15 15.50 -14.21
CA GLU A 46 11.50 16.75 -14.64
C GLU A 46 9.98 16.60 -14.77
N ASP A 47 9.51 15.43 -15.24
CA ASP A 47 8.08 15.17 -15.47
C ASP A 47 7.32 14.74 -14.20
N CYS A 48 8.00 14.15 -13.22
CA CYS A 48 7.36 13.55 -12.03
C CYS A 48 7.61 14.32 -10.73
N GLY A 49 8.54 15.29 -10.76
CA GLY A 49 8.95 16.04 -9.59
C GLY A 49 10.04 15.33 -8.77
N TYR A 50 10.42 15.98 -7.67
CA TYR A 50 11.51 15.54 -6.80
C TYR A 50 11.10 15.64 -5.32
N TYR A 51 11.61 14.71 -4.52
CA TYR A 51 11.55 14.68 -3.07
C TYR A 51 12.93 15.05 -2.51
N PRO A 52 13.22 16.35 -2.34
CA PRO A 52 14.52 16.79 -1.85
C PRO A 52 14.74 16.37 -0.39
N PRO A 53 15.99 16.24 0.09
CA PRO A 53 16.28 15.83 1.47
C PRO A 53 15.67 16.71 2.57
N LEU A 54 15.28 17.95 2.24
CA LEU A 54 14.65 18.92 3.15
C LEU A 54 13.19 19.19 2.75
N CYS A 55 12.49 18.18 2.24
CA CYS A 55 11.07 18.22 1.99
C CYS A 55 10.28 18.60 3.25
N SER A 56 9.25 19.42 3.10
CA SER A 56 8.36 19.78 4.21
C SER A 56 7.50 18.59 4.62
N ASP A 57 7.09 18.55 5.89
CA ASP A 57 6.14 17.56 6.40
C ASP A 57 4.82 17.58 5.61
N GLU A 58 4.38 18.76 5.15
CA GLU A 58 3.19 18.92 4.32
C GLU A 58 3.31 18.21 2.96
N LEU A 59 4.48 18.30 2.31
CA LEU A 59 4.75 17.58 1.06
C LEU A 59 4.73 16.06 1.28
N LEU A 60 5.37 15.60 2.36
CA LEU A 60 5.41 14.18 2.72
C LEU A 60 4.01 13.64 3.06
N LEU A 61 3.20 14.42 3.78
CA LEU A 61 1.83 14.06 4.11
C LEU A 61 0.96 13.97 2.84
N SER A 62 1.08 14.95 1.93
CA SER A 62 0.35 14.96 0.65
C SER A 62 0.71 13.75 -0.22
N ALA A 63 2.00 13.38 -0.28
CA ALA A 63 2.45 12.20 -1.00
C ALA A 63 1.94 10.91 -0.36
N ALA A 64 2.01 10.79 0.97
CA ALA A 64 1.46 9.63 1.68
C ALA A 64 -0.04 9.45 1.43
N GLU A 65 -0.82 10.53 1.47
CA GLU A 65 -2.25 10.51 1.13
C GLU A 65 -2.50 10.02 -0.29
N LEU A 66 -1.70 10.48 -1.27
CA LEU A 66 -1.79 10.01 -2.65
C LEU A 66 -1.57 8.49 -2.75
N TYR A 67 -0.55 7.95 -2.08
CA TYR A 67 -0.24 6.51 -2.15
C TYR A 67 -1.32 5.65 -1.49
N TYR A 68 -1.86 6.08 -0.35
CA TYR A 68 -2.99 5.40 0.27
C TYR A 68 -4.26 5.48 -0.58
N ARG A 69 -4.51 6.59 -1.27
CA ARG A 69 -5.63 6.70 -2.23
C ARG A 69 -5.47 5.75 -3.41
N MET A 70 -4.24 5.55 -3.90
CA MET A 70 -3.97 4.54 -4.92
C MET A 70 -4.21 3.12 -4.38
N ALA A 71 -3.77 2.81 -3.17
CA ALA A 71 -4.04 1.53 -2.52
C ALA A 71 -5.55 1.26 -2.38
N ASP A 72 -6.31 2.26 -1.93
CA ASP A 72 -7.77 2.19 -1.80
C ASP A 72 -8.44 1.95 -3.18
N ALA A 73 -7.94 2.60 -4.23
CA ALA A 73 -8.43 2.39 -5.60
C ALA A 73 -8.16 0.96 -6.10
N MET A 74 -7.00 0.39 -5.80
CA MET A 74 -6.65 -0.99 -6.18
C MET A 74 -7.53 -2.02 -5.46
N LEU A 75 -7.80 -1.81 -4.16
CA LEU A 75 -8.70 -2.68 -3.39
C LEU A 75 -10.13 -2.63 -3.94
N LYS A 76 -10.63 -1.42 -4.22
CA LYS A 76 -11.95 -1.23 -4.83
C LYS A 76 -12.04 -1.90 -6.21
N ALA A 77 -11.01 -1.75 -7.05
CA ALA A 77 -10.99 -2.40 -8.36
C ALA A 77 -11.04 -3.93 -8.22
N ARG A 78 -10.30 -4.53 -7.27
CA ARG A 78 -10.36 -5.97 -7.01
C ARG A 78 -11.78 -6.45 -6.66
N GLU A 79 -12.48 -5.70 -5.81
CA GLU A 79 -13.86 -6.01 -5.44
C GLU A 79 -14.83 -5.90 -6.63
N GLU A 80 -14.67 -4.87 -7.47
CA GLU A 80 -15.53 -4.65 -8.65
C GLU A 80 -15.30 -5.68 -9.76
N TYR A 81 -14.08 -6.22 -9.89
CA TYR A 81 -13.70 -7.14 -10.97
C TYR A 81 -13.65 -8.63 -10.58
N GLU A 82 -14.04 -9.02 -9.35
CA GLU A 82 -14.00 -10.40 -8.84
C GLU A 82 -12.70 -11.17 -9.17
N ILE A 83 -11.54 -10.53 -8.98
CA ILE A 83 -10.20 -11.12 -9.22
C ILE A 83 -9.55 -11.62 -7.94
#